data_AF-A0A7U7JUW2-F1
#
_entry.id   AF-A0A7U7JUW2-F1
#
_cell.length_a   1.000
_cell.length_b   1.000
_cell.length_c   1.000
_cell.angle_alpha   90.00
_cell.angle_beta   90.00
_cell.angle_gamma   90.00
#
_symmetry.space_group_name_H-M   'P 1'
#
loop_
_entity.id
_entity.type
_entity.pdbx_description
1 polymer ?
#
loop_
_entity_poly.entity_id
_entity_poly.type
_entity_poly.pdbx_seq_one_letter_code
_entity_poly.pdbx_strand_id
1 'polypeptide(L)'
;MTKHNNIYKHGRKSYQYDWFYHSKAWKKLREIALDRDNYLCQMCLREDIVTDANIVHHIIYVDEDFNKALDLDNLMSVCYSCHNKIHANDNDKSNLKKIRVLKI
;
A
#
# COMPACT_ATOMS: atom_id res chain seq x y z
N MET A 1 26.26 1.13 25.79
CA MET A 1 25.23 2.16 25.58
C MET A 1 24.19 1.62 24.61
N THR A 2 23.23 0.85 25.10
CA THR A 2 22.13 0.30 24.30
C THR A 2 21.20 1.46 23.94
N LYS A 3 21.17 1.87 22.67
CA LYS A 3 20.19 2.84 22.18
C LYS A 3 18.81 2.19 22.30
N HIS A 4 18.06 2.54 23.33
CA HIS A 4 16.64 2.23 23.41
C HIS A 4 15.93 3.06 22.35
N ASN A 5 15.75 2.49 21.15
CA ASN A 5 14.88 3.05 20.13
C ASN A 5 13.47 3.02 20.71
N ASN A 6 12.98 4.17 21.18
CA ASN A 6 11.62 4.28 21.69
C ASN A 6 10.65 4.12 20.51
N ILE A 7 10.05 2.94 20.42
CA ILE A 7 9.16 2.51 19.33
C ILE A 7 7.86 3.33 19.33
N TYR A 8 7.57 4.12 20.36
CA TYR A 8 6.34 4.89 20.49
C TYR A 8 6.62 6.40 20.51
N LYS A 9 6.02 7.13 19.56
CA LYS A 9 6.03 8.60 19.52
C LYS A 9 4.58 9.08 19.65
N HIS A 10 4.30 9.91 20.66
CA HIS A 10 2.94 10.42 20.96
C HIS A 10 1.86 9.32 21.08
N GLY A 11 2.19 8.19 21.70
CA GLY A 11 1.24 7.07 21.91
C GLY A 11 0.97 6.22 20.67
N ARG A 12 1.66 6.45 19.56
CA ARG A 12 1.55 5.65 18.32
C ARG A 12 2.86 4.93 18.04
N LYS A 13 2.75 3.73 17.48
CA LYS A 13 3.92 2.98 16.98
C LYS A 13 4.60 3.81 15.89
N SER A 14 5.85 4.16 16.11
CA SER A 14 6.70 4.95 15.22
C SER A 14 7.39 4.00 14.25
N TYR A 15 7.03 4.08 12.98
CA TYR A 15 7.67 3.31 11.92
C TYR A 15 8.88 4.08 11.37
N GLN A 16 9.93 3.37 10.98
CA GLN A 16 11.18 3.95 10.44
C GLN A 16 10.92 4.90 9.26
N TYR A 17 9.90 4.60 8.45
CA TYR A 17 9.58 5.33 7.22
C TYR A 17 8.29 6.15 7.32
N ASP A 18 7.82 6.52 8.52
CA ASP A 18 6.59 7.33 8.67
C ASP A 18 6.62 8.64 7.85
N TRP A 19 7.80 9.27 7.77
CA TRP A 19 8.03 10.47 6.97
C TRP A 19 7.75 10.29 5.46
N PHE A 20 7.89 9.06 4.94
CA PHE A 20 7.71 8.75 3.52
C PHE A 20 6.29 9.07 3.05
N TYR A 21 5.28 8.74 3.85
CA TYR A 21 3.88 8.99 3.54
C TYR A 21 3.52 10.48 3.50
N HIS A 22 4.38 11.35 4.05
CA HIS A 22 4.25 12.80 3.96
C HIS A 22 5.04 13.42 2.80
N SER A 23 5.88 12.64 2.11
CA SER A 23 6.75 13.12 1.03
C SER A 23 5.98 13.53 -0.23
N LYS A 24 6.52 14.48 -0.99
CA LYS A 24 5.96 14.89 -2.29
C LYS A 24 6.00 13.76 -3.32
N ALA A 25 7.06 12.96 -3.29
CA ALA A 25 7.24 11.83 -4.20
C ALA A 25 6.12 10.80 -4.03
N TRP A 26 5.80 10.42 -2.78
CA TRP A 26 4.69 9.52 -2.50
C TRP A 26 3.35 10.10 -2.94
N LYS A 27 3.04 11.35 -2.60
CA LYS A 27 1.76 11.98 -2.98
C LYS A 27 1.54 11.96 -4.49
N LYS A 28 2.58 12.33 -5.26
CA LYS A 28 2.53 12.31 -6.73
C LYS A 28 2.36 10.89 -7.27
N LEU A 29 3.13 9.93 -6.75
CA LEU A 29 3.04 8.55 -7.22
C LEU A 29 1.69 7.91 -6.87
N ARG A 30 1.12 8.24 -5.71
CA ARG A 30 -0.22 7.81 -5.31
C ARG A 30 -1.28 8.30 -6.29
N GLU A 31 -1.21 9.55 -6.73
CA GLU A 31 -2.12 10.10 -7.75
C GLU A 31 -1.96 9.34 -9.07
N ILE A 32 -0.72 9.12 -9.53
CA ILE A 32 -0.45 8.34 -10.75
C ILE A 32 -1.01 6.91 -10.66
N ALA A 33 -0.91 6.25 -9.51
CA ALA A 33 -1.45 4.91 -9.31
C ALA A 33 -2.98 4.89 -9.36
N LEU A 34 -3.65 5.88 -8.78
CA LEU A 34 -5.11 6.02 -8.84
C LEU A 34 -5.57 6.31 -10.28
N ASP A 35 -4.91 7.24 -10.97
CA ASP A 35 -5.20 7.59 -12.35
C ASP A 35 -5.03 6.38 -13.28
N ARG A 36 -3.92 5.64 -13.16
CA ARG A 36 -3.65 4.40 -13.90
C ARG A 36 -4.78 3.39 -13.72
N ASP A 37 -5.31 3.29 -12.51
CA ASP A 37 -6.33 2.32 -12.15
C ASP A 37 -7.76 2.85 -12.42
N ASN A 38 -7.90 4.01 -13.07
CA ASN A 38 -9.16 4.73 -13.29
C ASN A 38 -9.97 4.95 -12.00
N TYR A 39 -9.28 5.11 -10.87
CA TYR A 39 -9.88 5.15 -9.54
C TYR A 39 -10.74 3.93 -9.20
N LEU A 40 -10.45 2.76 -9.80
CA LEU A 40 -11.16 1.52 -9.54
C LEU A 40 -10.34 0.58 -8.65
N CYS A 41 -11.04 -0.10 -7.73
CA CYS A 41 -10.47 -1.12 -6.87
C CYS A 41 -10.04 -2.33 -7.69
N GLN A 42 -8.74 -2.55 -7.76
CA GLN A 42 -8.13 -3.61 -8.56
C GLN A 42 -8.46 -5.01 -8.05
N MET A 43 -8.77 -5.16 -6.76
CA MET A 43 -9.22 -6.44 -6.21
C MET A 43 -10.68 -6.73 -6.56
N CYS A 44 -11.56 -5.74 -6.47
CA CYS A 44 -12.97 -5.90 -6.85
C CYS A 44 -13.10 -6.14 -8.35
N LEU A 45 -12.31 -5.43 -9.16
CA LEU A 45 -12.37 -5.54 -10.61
C LEU A 45 -11.99 -6.94 -11.12
N ARG A 46 -11.07 -7.65 -10.45
CA ARG A 46 -10.75 -9.05 -10.78
C ARG A 46 -11.91 -10.03 -10.56
N GLU A 47 -12.84 -9.65 -9.70
CA GLU A 47 -14.07 -10.41 -9.41
C GLU A 47 -15.26 -9.85 -10.21
N ASP A 48 -15.00 -9.07 -11.27
CA ASP A 48 -15.99 -8.38 -12.11
C ASP A 48 -16.90 -7.41 -11.33
N ILE A 49 -16.42 -6.88 -10.20
CA ILE A 49 -17.14 -5.90 -9.38
C ILE A 49 -16.50 -4.51 -9.57
N VAL A 50 -17.30 -3.55 -10.04
CA VAL A 50 -16.89 -2.14 -10.13
C VAL A 50 -17.04 -1.50 -8.75
N THR A 51 -15.95 -0.98 -8.21
CA THR A 51 -15.94 -0.29 -6.91
C THR A 51 -14.85 0.77 -6.92
N ASP A 52 -15.14 1.96 -6.41
CA ASP A 52 -14.17 3.04 -6.34
C ASP A 52 -13.00 2.72 -5.39
N ALA A 53 -11.79 3.10 -5.79
CA ALA A 53 -10.59 3.07 -4.99
C ALA A 53 -10.26 4.47 -4.46
N ASN A 54 -10.01 4.54 -3.15
CA ASN A 54 -9.57 5.75 -2.46
C ASN A 54 -8.23 5.55 -1.73
N ILE A 55 -7.73 4.32 -1.70
CA ILE A 55 -6.50 3.94 -1.03
C ILE A 55 -5.57 3.30 -2.06
N VAL A 56 -4.27 3.61 -1.95
CA VAL A 56 -3.22 2.91 -2.68
C VAL A 56 -2.45 2.07 -1.68
N HIS A 57 -2.34 0.78 -1.98
CA HIS A 57 -1.68 -0.20 -1.15
C HIS A 57 -0.34 -0.61 -1.78
N HIS A 58 0.69 -0.74 -0.95
CA HIS A 58 1.99 -1.30 -1.34
C HIS A 58 1.94 -2.84 -1.30
N ILE A 59 2.12 -3.49 -2.45
CA ILE A 59 2.12 -4.97 -2.55
C ILE A 59 3.28 -5.57 -1.75
N ILE A 60 4.45 -4.94 -1.81
CA ILE A 60 5.60 -5.17 -0.95
C ILE A 60 5.73 -3.95 -0.04
N TYR A 61 5.60 -4.18 1.26
CA TYR A 61 5.56 -3.10 2.23
C TYR A 61 6.86 -2.28 2.27
N VAL A 62 6.70 -0.99 2.64
CA VAL A 62 7.79 -0.02 2.71
C VAL A 62 8.85 -0.43 3.74
N ASP A 63 8.45 -1.12 4.82
CA ASP A 63 9.35 -1.66 5.83
C ASP A 63 10.01 -2.99 5.43
N GLU A 64 9.43 -3.73 4.47
CA GLU A 64 10.03 -4.93 3.89
C GLU A 64 11.10 -4.59 2.83
N ASP A 65 10.80 -3.69 1.88
CA ASP A 65 11.76 -3.25 0.86
C ASP A 65 11.50 -1.79 0.44
N PHE A 66 12.26 -0.87 1.05
CA PHE A 66 12.14 0.55 0.77
C PHE A 66 12.52 0.91 -0.68
N ASN A 67 13.34 0.10 -1.36
CA ASN A 67 13.72 0.38 -2.75
C ASN A 67 12.51 0.31 -3.71
N LYS A 68 11.44 -0.38 -3.29
CA LYS A 68 10.18 -0.49 -4.04
C LYS A 68 9.11 0.49 -3.58
N ALA A 69 9.40 1.37 -2.63
CA ALA A 69 8.42 2.31 -2.09
C ALA A 69 7.88 3.29 -3.16
N LEU A 70 8.70 3.59 -4.17
CA LEU A 70 8.36 4.45 -5.31
C LEU A 70 8.24 3.71 -6.65
N ASP A 71 8.06 2.39 -6.61
CA ASP A 71 7.79 1.58 -7.80
C ASP A 71 6.28 1.54 -8.06
N LEU A 72 5.85 2.03 -9.22
CA LEU A 72 4.43 2.03 -9.61
C LEU A 72 3.84 0.63 -9.70
N ASP A 73 4.63 -0.36 -10.15
CA ASP A 73 4.16 -1.75 -10.26
C ASP A 73 4.05 -2.43 -8.88
N ASN A 74 4.64 -1.83 -7.84
CA ASN A 74 4.46 -2.24 -6.44
C ASN A 74 3.21 -1.61 -5.79
N LEU A 75 2.41 -0.85 -6.54
CA LEU A 75 1.23 -0.15 -6.03
C LEU A 75 -0.07 -0.69 -6.63
N MET A 76 -1.09 -0.82 -5.78
CA MET A 76 -2.42 -1.24 -6.19
C MET A 76 -3.48 -0.32 -5.58
N SER A 77 -4.37 0.22 -6.42
CA SER A 77 -5.54 0.98 -5.94
C SER A 77 -6.61 0.02 -5.42
N VAL A 78 -7.09 0.27 -4.21
CA VAL A 78 -8.07 -0.55 -3.50
C VAL A 78 -9.12 0.28 -2.79
N CYS A 79 -10.29 -0.30 -2.60
CA CYS A 79 -11.30 0.24 -1.68
C CYS A 79 -10.94 -0.10 -0.22
N TYR A 80 -11.59 0.57 0.72
CA TYR A 80 -11.36 0.39 2.16
C TYR A 80 -11.54 -1.07 2.63
N SER A 81 -12.58 -1.76 2.14
CA SER A 81 -12.86 -3.15 2.55
C SER A 81 -11.78 -4.11 2.06
N CYS A 82 -11.31 -3.96 0.82
CA CYS A 82 -10.19 -4.72 0.28
C CYS A 82 -8.88 -4.41 0.99
N HIS A 83 -8.59 -3.13 1.26
CA HIS A 83 -7.42 -2.74 2.03
C HIS A 83 -7.38 -3.46 3.40
N ASN A 84 -8.49 -3.45 4.14
CA ASN A 84 -8.56 -4.14 5.43
C ASN A 84 -8.42 -5.65 5.32
N LYS A 85 -8.97 -6.27 4.27
CA LYS A 85 -8.80 -7.70 4.00
C LYS A 85 -7.34 -8.07 3.75
N ILE A 86 -6.57 -7.21 3.08
CA ILE A 86 -5.14 -7.45 2.88
C ILE A 86 -4.42 -7.47 4.23
N HIS A 87 -4.55 -6.41 5.03
CA HIS A 87 -3.92 -6.32 6.36
C HIS A 87 -4.35 -7.45 7.30
N ALA A 88 -5.61 -7.89 7.23
CA ALA A 88 -6.09 -9.04 8.02
C ALA A 88 -5.40 -10.36 7.62
N ASN A 89 -4.97 -10.47 6.36
CA ASN A 89 -4.37 -11.67 5.78
C ASN A 89 -2.84 -11.60 5.66
N ASP A 90 -2.17 -10.57 6.18
CA ASP A 90 -0.71 -10.39 6.10
C ASP A 90 0.10 -11.55 6.69
N ASN A 91 -0.50 -12.31 7.61
CA ASN A 91 0.11 -13.52 8.17
C ASN A 91 0.28 -14.64 7.12
N ASP A 92 -0.45 -14.58 6.01
CA ASP A 92 -0.38 -15.51 4.88
C ASP A 92 0.25 -14.83 3.65
N LYS A 93 1.58 -14.68 3.69
CA LYS A 93 2.40 -14.06 2.63
C LYS A 93 2.31 -14.75 1.25
N SER A 94 1.63 -15.90 1.15
CA SER A 94 1.48 -16.64 -0.10
C SER A 94 0.49 -15.97 -1.08
N ASN A 95 -0.46 -15.19 -0.56
CA ASN A 95 -1.54 -14.59 -1.35
C ASN A 95 -1.19 -13.24 -2.01
N LEU A 96 -0.35 -12.40 -1.38
CA LEU A 96 0.00 -11.08 -1.93
C LEU A 96 0.86 -11.15 -3.20
N LYS A 97 1.70 -12.18 -3.36
CA LYS A 97 2.62 -12.32 -4.51
C LYS A 97 1.93 -12.64 -5.84
N LYS A 98 0.65 -13.01 -5.84
CA LYS A 98 -0.13 -13.32 -7.05
C LYS A 98 -0.95 -12.14 -7.58
N ILE A 99 -0.91 -11.00 -6.89
CA ILE A 99 -1.73 -9.83 -7.22
C ILE A 99 -1.14 -9.13 -8.46
N ARG A 100 -1.75 -9.36 -9.64
CA ARG A 100 -1.44 -8.61 -10.87
C ARG A 100 -2.42 -7.44 -11.04
N VAL A 101 -1.94 -6.21 -10.97
CA VAL A 101 -2.75 -5.03 -11.27
C VAL A 101 -3.28 -5.13 -12.70
N LEU A 102 -4.59 -4.95 -12.88
CA LEU A 102 -5.20 -4.91 -14.20
C LEU A 102 -4.95 -3.52 -14.78
N LYS A 103 -4.09 -3.46 -15.78
CA LYS A 103 -3.83 -2.23 -16.53
C LYS A 103 -4.95 -2.09 -17.55
N ILE A 104 -5.87 -1.15 -17.31
CA ILE A 104 -6.97 -0.80 -18.23
C ILE A 104 -6.47 0.30 -19.18
#